data_AF-A0A838BTR8-F1
#
_entry.id   AF-A0A838BTR8-F1
#
_cell.length_a   1.000
_cell.length_b   1.000
_cell.length_c   1.000
_cell.angle_alpha   90.00
_cell.angle_beta   90.00
_cell.angle_gamma   90.00
#
_symmetry.space_group_name_H-M   'P 1'
#
loop_
_entity.id
_entity.type
_entity.pdbx_description
1 polymer ?
#
loop_
_entity_poly.entity_id
_entity_poly.type
_entity_poly.pdbx_seq_one_letter_code
_entity_poly.pdbx_strand_id
1 'polypeptide(L)' 'MPVSWKRSHKTSLWRRLDPTQAGRVMADCYGEGAGAEVLLRAFLEERDMNPEAVRFWLRVYELLNGAGKPQDAVPG' A
#
# COMPACT_ATOMS: atom_id res chain seq x y z
N MET A 1 -12.54 -23.25 -22.31
CA MET A 1 -11.74 -22.94 -21.10
C MET A 1 -12.58 -22.05 -20.20
N PRO A 2 -12.65 -22.28 -18.87
CA PRO A 2 -13.57 -21.55 -18.01
C PRO A 2 -13.07 -20.11 -17.79
N VAL A 3 -13.99 -19.16 -17.97
CA VAL A 3 -13.84 -17.72 -17.71
C VAL A 3 -13.85 -17.46 -16.20
N SER A 4 -12.78 -17.84 -15.52
CA SER A 4 -12.65 -17.65 -14.07
C SER A 4 -11.33 -16.98 -13.75
N TRP A 5 -11.19 -15.67 -14.04
CA TRP A 5 -10.36 -14.71 -13.27
C TRP A 5 -10.24 -13.32 -13.92
N LYS A 6 -11.26 -12.80 -14.62
CA LYS A 6 -11.40 -11.33 -14.76
C LYS A 6 -11.83 -10.76 -13.40
N ARG A 7 -10.97 -10.93 -12.39
CA ARG A 7 -11.11 -10.41 -11.04
C ARG A 7 -10.93 -8.91 -11.15
N SER A 8 -12.06 -8.23 -11.28
CA SER A 8 -12.28 -6.81 -11.05
C SER A 8 -11.12 -5.89 -11.44
N HIS A 9 -11.34 -5.17 -12.54
CA HIS A 9 -10.81 -3.83 -12.85
C HIS A 9 -10.95 -2.78 -11.70
N LYS A 10 -11.27 -3.16 -10.47
CA LYS A 10 -11.27 -2.28 -9.29
C LYS A 10 -9.86 -2.00 -8.75
N THR A 11 -8.85 -2.76 -9.16
CA THR A 11 -7.45 -2.49 -8.81
C THR A 11 -6.98 -1.13 -9.35
N SER A 12 -7.61 -0.61 -10.40
CA SER A 12 -7.30 0.71 -10.95
C SER A 12 -7.86 1.88 -10.13
N LEU A 13 -8.73 1.66 -9.15
CA LEU A 13 -9.27 2.75 -8.33
C LEU A 13 -8.18 3.41 -7.47
N TRP A 14 -7.24 2.62 -6.96
CA TRP A 14 -6.11 3.13 -6.18
C TRP A 14 -5.16 3.99 -7.00
N ARG A 15 -5.05 3.76 -8.32
CA ARG A 15 -4.25 4.61 -9.22
C ARG A 15 -4.75 6.05 -9.30
N ARG A 16 -5.99 6.31 -8.91
CA ARG A 16 -6.57 7.66 -8.84
C ARG A 16 -6.46 8.27 -7.45
N LEU A 17 -6.12 7.48 -6.44
CA LEU A 17 -5.94 7.96 -5.08
C LEU A 17 -4.48 8.39 -4.89
N ASP A 18 -4.30 9.50 -4.19
CA ASP A 18 -2.97 9.89 -3.71
C ASP A 18 -2.49 8.87 -2.65
N PRO A 19 -1.19 8.49 -2.62
CA PRO A 19 -0.65 7.58 -1.61
C PRO A 19 -0.95 8.00 -0.17
N THR A 20 -1.05 9.30 0.13
CA THR A 20 -1.42 9.80 1.46
C THR A 20 -2.87 9.49 1.78
N GLN A 21 -3.78 9.67 0.82
CA GLN A 21 -5.19 9.35 1.02
C GLN A 21 -5.40 7.84 1.15
N ALA A 22 -4.72 7.04 0.33
CA ALA A 22 -4.72 5.59 0.47
C ALA A 22 -4.18 5.18 1.86
N GLY A 23 -3.07 5.77 2.33
CA GLY A 23 -2.55 5.55 3.67
C GLY A 23 -3.58 5.81 4.78
N ARG A 24 -4.31 6.93 4.71
CA ARG A 24 -5.39 7.22 5.68
C ARG A 24 -6.48 6.15 5.67
N VAL A 25 -6.98 5.79 4.49
CA VAL A 25 -8.00 4.73 4.36
C VAL A 25 -7.49 3.40 4.92
N MET A 26 -6.22 3.07 4.69
CA MET A 26 -5.62 1.84 5.23
C MET A 26 -5.55 1.88 6.75
N ALA A 27 -5.09 2.99 7.34
CA ALA A 27 -5.05 3.16 8.78
C ALA A 27 -6.45 3.08 9.40
N ASP A 28 -7.44 3.72 8.78
CA ASP A 28 -8.83 3.72 9.25
C ASP A 28 -9.47 2.32 9.19
N CYS A 29 -9.18 1.55 8.12
CA CYS A 29 -9.78 0.23 7.93
C CYS A 29 -9.06 -0.90 8.68
N TYR A 30 -7.73 -0.81 8.84
CA TYR A 30 -6.90 -1.92 9.31
C TYR A 30 -6.12 -1.62 10.60
N GLY A 31 -6.14 -0.38 11.10
CA GLY A 31 -5.44 0.02 12.32
C GLY A 31 -3.95 -0.32 12.26
N GLU A 32 -3.45 -0.98 13.32
CA GLU A 32 -2.05 -1.44 13.41
C GLU A 32 -1.65 -2.42 12.28
N GLY A 33 -2.62 -3.13 11.71
CA GLY A 33 -2.40 -4.07 10.60
C GLY A 33 -2.25 -3.40 9.23
N ALA A 34 -2.43 -2.08 9.13
CA ALA A 34 -2.42 -1.36 7.86
C ALA A 34 -1.11 -1.52 7.09
N GLY A 35 0.04 -1.52 7.78
CA GLY A 35 1.34 -1.72 7.16
C GLY A 35 1.48 -3.10 6.50
N ALA A 36 1.07 -4.16 7.21
CA ALA A 36 1.13 -5.53 6.69
C ALA A 36 0.20 -5.71 5.48
N GLU A 37 -1.00 -5.14 5.53
CA GLU A 37 -1.96 -5.20 4.43
C GLU A 37 -1.45 -4.47 3.17
N VAL A 38 -0.78 -3.33 3.34
CA VAL A 38 -0.16 -2.60 2.23
C VAL A 38 0.96 -3.43 1.57
N LEU A 39 1.81 -4.09 2.37
CA LEU A 39 2.85 -4.97 1.84
C LEU A 39 2.27 -6.19 1.10
N LEU A 40 1.20 -6.79 1.64
CA LEU A 40 0.48 -7.86 0.97
C LEU A 40 -0.04 -7.42 -0.40
N ARG A 41 -0.60 -6.20 -0.48
CA ARG A 41 -1.07 -5.63 -1.74
C ARG A 41 0.08 -5.39 -2.72
N ALA A 42 1.21 -4.86 -2.27
CA ALA A 42 2.40 -4.70 -3.11
C ALA A 42 2.87 -6.05 -3.69
N PHE A 43 2.93 -7.09 -2.87
CA PHE A 43 3.29 -8.44 -3.31
C PHE A 43 2.32 -9.02 -4.36
N LEU A 44 1.02 -8.78 -4.18
CA LEU A 44 0.01 -9.23 -5.17
C LEU A 44 0.17 -8.51 -6.51
N GLU A 45 0.48 -7.22 -6.51
CA GLU A 45 0.74 -6.45 -7.74
C GLU A 45 2.05 -6.87 -8.44
N GLU A 46 3.06 -7.26 -7.67
CA GLU A 46 4.30 -7.79 -8.23
C GLU A 46 4.05 -9.11 -8.96
N ARG A 47 3.28 -10.02 -8.35
CA ARG A 47 2.85 -11.27 -9.00
C ARG A 47 2.05 -11.03 -10.27
N ASP A 48 1.26 -9.96 -10.28
CA ASP A 48 0.44 -9.57 -11.43
C ASP A 48 1.23 -8.68 -12.44
N MET A 49 2.57 -8.56 -12.28
CA MET A 49 3.49 -7.83 -13.16
C MET A 49 3.13 -6.35 -13.34
N ASN A 50 2.67 -5.70 -12.26
CA ASN A 50 2.24 -4.30 -12.26
C ASN A 50 3.18 -3.40 -11.43
N PRO A 51 4.37 -3.04 -11.97
CA PRO A 51 5.41 -2.34 -11.21
C PRO A 51 4.98 -0.95 -10.72
N GLU A 52 4.06 -0.28 -11.41
CA GLU A 52 3.53 1.02 -10.98
C GLU A 52 2.74 0.89 -9.67
N ALA A 53 1.88 -0.14 -9.58
CA ALA A 53 1.10 -0.36 -8.37
C ALA A 53 1.95 -0.89 -7.21
N VAL A 54 3.00 -1.67 -7.50
CA VAL A 54 4.00 -2.04 -6.48
C VAL A 54 4.60 -0.78 -5.84
N ARG A 55 5.11 0.15 -6.66
CA ARG A 55 5.69 1.41 -6.17
C ARG A 55 4.68 2.25 -5.40
N PHE A 56 3.44 2.30 -5.87
CA PHE A 56 2.36 3.00 -5.18
C PHE A 56 2.17 2.45 -3.75
N TRP A 57 1.99 1.13 -3.61
CA TRP A 57 1.78 0.53 -2.29
C TRP A 57 3.01 0.64 -1.39
N LEU A 58 4.22 0.49 -1.93
CA LEU A 58 5.44 0.73 -1.14
C LEU A 58 5.52 2.18 -0.64
N ARG A 59 5.09 3.15 -1.45
CA ARG A 59 5.02 4.55 -1.02
C ARG A 59 3.98 4.76 0.09
N VAL A 60 2.83 4.09 0.02
CA VAL A 60 1.83 4.09 1.10
C VAL A 60 2.42 3.50 2.39
N TYR A 61 3.18 2.41 2.28
CA TYR A 61 3.83 1.76 3.41
C TYR A 61 4.85 2.68 4.09
N GLU A 62 5.67 3.39 3.31
CA GLU A 62 6.62 4.39 3.82
C GLU A 62 5.90 5.51 4.59
N LEU A 63 4.76 5.98 4.09
CA LEU A 63 3.97 7.04 4.75
C LEU A 63 3.37 6.56 6.07
N LEU A 64 2.88 5.31 6.13
CA LEU A 64 2.32 4.72 7.34
C LEU A 64 3.37 4.45 8.41
N ASN A 65 4.56 4.00 8.01
CA ASN A 65 5.65 3.67 8.93
C ASN A 65 6.57 4.87 9.21
N GLY A 66 6.23 6.04 8.67
CA GLY A 66 6.98 7.27 8.90
C GLY A 66 8.42 7.16 8.45
N ALA A 67 8.65 6.90 7.15
CA ALA A 67 9.97 7.07 6.54
C ALA A 67 10.46 8.51 6.82
N GLY A 68 11.23 8.63 7.90
CA GLY A 68 11.58 9.88 8.56
C GLY A 68 11.11 10.02 10.02
N LYS A 69 11.17 8.99 10.88
CA LYS A 69 11.54 9.27 12.27
C LYS A 69 13.02 9.69 12.24
N PRO A 70 13.38 10.98 12.40
CA PRO A 70 14.74 11.27 12.82
C PRO A 70 15.00 10.44 14.07
N GLN A 71 16.15 9.76 14.08
CA GLN A 71 16.67 9.08 15.25
C GLN A 71 16.42 9.94 16.48
N ASP A 72 15.94 9.30 17.54
CA ASP A 72 15.74 9.88 18.86
C ASP A 72 16.79 10.97 19.12
N ALA A 73 16.31 12.21 19.28
CA ALA A 73 17.08 13.20 19.99
C ALA A 73 17.39 12.56 21.34
N VAL A 74 18.64 12.16 21.55
CA VAL A 74 19.16 11.76 22.86
C VAL A 74 19.36 13.05 23.64
N PRO A 75 18.60 13.35 24.71
CA PRO A 75 19.07 14.26 25.73
C PRO A 75 19.77 13.43 26.81
N GLY A 76 21.07 13.62 26.97
CA GLY A 76 21.85 12.99 28.03
C GLY A 76 23.33 13.06 27.76
#